data_AF-A0A1M6U723-F1
#
_entry.id   AF-A0A1M6U723-F1
#
_cell.length_a   1.000
_cell.length_b   1.000
_cell.length_c   1.000
_cell.angle_alpha   90.00
_cell.angle_beta   90.00
_cell.angle_gamma   90.00
#
_symmetry.space_group_name_H-M   'P 1'
#
loop_
_entity.id
_entity.type
_entity.pdbx_description
1 polymer ?
#
loop_
_entity_poly.entity_id
_entity_poly.type
_entity_poly.pdbx_seq_one_letter_code
_entity_poly.pdbx_strand_id
1 'polypeptide(L)' 'MQLIACRSYPFLDAQTLEERSARDTLLRAGENEFLLHMTADDGVEERLVRFDCRAALVWINQEEHEYGTNWE' A
#
# COMPACT_ATOMS: atom_id res chain seq x y z
N MET A 1 10.10 -9.42 11.23
CA MET A 1 9.23 -8.88 10.14
C MET A 1 9.65 -9.51 8.83
N GLN A 2 8.69 -9.90 7.99
CA GLN A 2 8.94 -10.55 6.69
C GLN A 2 8.16 -9.84 5.59
N LEU A 3 8.79 -9.55 4.46
CA LEU A 3 8.11 -9.03 3.27
C LEU A 3 7.21 -10.11 2.65
N ILE A 4 5.95 -9.79 2.43
CA ILE A 4 4.97 -10.68 1.78
C ILE A 4 4.77 -10.27 0.32
N ALA A 5 4.53 -8.98 0.09
CA ALA A 5 4.27 -8.46 -1.24
C ALA A 5 4.60 -6.96 -1.29
N CYS A 6 4.91 -6.47 -2.49
CA CYS A 6 5.16 -5.07 -2.76
C CYS A 6 4.59 -4.76 -4.14
N ARG A 7 3.92 -3.60 -4.26
CA ARG A 7 3.42 -3.10 -5.54
C ARG A 7 3.70 -1.62 -5.65
N SER A 8 3.94 -1.16 -6.87
CA SER A 8 4.06 0.25 -7.19
C SER A 8 3.07 0.58 -8.29
N TYR A 9 2.44 1.75 -8.23
CA TYR A 9 1.40 2.15 -9.18
C TYR A 9 1.38 3.66 -9.37
N PRO A 10 1.05 4.13 -10.58
CA PRO A 10 0.89 5.56 -10.84
C PRO A 10 -0.41 6.08 -10.20
N PHE A 11 -0.41 7.33 -9.79
CA PHE A 11 -1.60 8.08 -9.40
C PHE A 11 -1.47 9.54 -9.86
N LEU A 12 -2.60 10.23 -9.97
CA LEU A 12 -2.60 11.65 -10.30
C LEU A 12 -2.63 12.47 -9.00
N ASP A 13 -1.62 13.32 -8.80
CA ASP A 13 -1.58 14.20 -7.63
C ASP A 13 -2.69 15.25 -7.73
N ALA A 14 -3.57 15.32 -6.71
CA ALA A 14 -4.71 16.22 -6.74
C ALA A 14 -4.33 17.71 -6.65
N GLN A 15 -3.12 18.03 -6.17
CA GLN A 15 -2.66 19.41 -6.01
C GLN A 15 -1.90 19.90 -7.24
N THR A 16 -0.99 19.08 -7.77
CA THR A 16 -0.14 19.46 -8.92
C THR A 16 -0.71 19.03 -10.26
N LEU A 17 -1.64 18.07 -10.28
CA LEU A 17 -2.17 17.42 -11.48
C LEU A 17 -1.09 16.70 -12.31
N GLU A 18 0.00 16.31 -11.66
CA GLU A 18 1.08 15.54 -12.26
C GLU A 18 0.92 14.06 -11.91
N GLU A 19 1.36 13.19 -12.82
CA GLU A 19 1.46 11.78 -12.54
C GLU A 19 2.61 11.54 -11.56
N ARG A 20 2.30 10.87 -10.45
CA ARG A 20 3.23 10.44 -9.41
C ARG A 20 3.13 8.93 -9.22
N SER A 21 4.05 8.37 -8.46
CA SER A 21 4.05 6.94 -8.12
C SER A 21 3.89 6.72 -6.63
N ALA A 22 3.04 5.76 -6.28
CA ALA A 22 2.94 5.22 -4.94
C ALA A 22 3.58 3.83 -4.87
N ARG A 23 4.03 3.46 -3.68
CA ARG A 23 4.54 2.14 -3.34
C ARG A 23 3.88 1.66 -2.07
N ASP A 24 3.26 0.50 -2.17
CA ASP A 24 2.66 -0.19 -1.04
C ASP A 24 3.39 -1.49 -0.77
N THR A 25 3.75 -1.72 0.49
CA THR A 25 4.52 -2.86 0.97
C THR A 25 3.78 -3.56 2.08
N LEU A 26 3.39 -4.82 1.85
CA LEU A 26 2.76 -5.66 2.85
C LEU A 26 3.81 -6.52 3.58
N LEU A 27 3.85 -6.36 4.88
CA LEU A 27 4.80 -7.00 5.79
C LEU A 27 4.04 -7.88 6.78
N ARG A 28 4.57 -9.06 7.07
CA ARG A 28 4.15 -9.87 8.23
C ARG A 28 4.97 -9.44 9.45
N ALA A 29 4.28 -8.94 10.47
CA ALA A 29 4.89 -8.48 11.72
C ALA A 29 4.93 -9.59 12.79
N GLY A 30 3.94 -10.48 12.79
CA GLY A 30 3.80 -11.57 13.77
C GLY A 30 2.96 -12.74 13.27
N GLU A 31 2.45 -13.55 14.20
CA GLU A 31 1.45 -14.57 13.87
C GLU A 31 0.10 -13.88 13.64
N ASN A 32 -0.44 -14.00 12.41
CA ASN A 32 -1.69 -13.37 11.99
C ASN A 32 -1.71 -11.82 12.05
N GLU A 33 -0.54 -11.18 12.14
CA GLU A 33 -0.38 -9.73 12.21
C GLU A 33 0.38 -9.22 10.99
N PHE A 34 -0.25 -8.30 10.25
CA PHE A 34 0.28 -7.72 9.04
C PHE A 34 0.33 -6.19 9.14
N LEU A 35 1.29 -5.60 8.45
CA LEU A 35 1.47 -4.16 8.34
C LEU A 35 1.53 -3.80 6.86
N LEU A 36 0.69 -2.89 6.44
CA LEU A 36 0.75 -2.25 5.15
C LEU A 36 1.48 -0.92 5.32
N HIS A 37 2.64 -0.81 4.68
CA HIS A 37 3.40 0.43 4.59
C HIS A 37 3.16 1.05 3.22
N MET A 38 2.67 2.27 3.20
CA MET A 38 2.24 2.96 1.99
C MET A 38 3.05 4.24 1.88
N THR A 39 3.71 4.44 0.75
CA THR A 39 4.51 5.64 0.50
C THR A 39 4.17 6.23 -0.87
N ALA A 40 4.06 7.55 -0.95
CA ALA A 40 4.06 8.28 -2.22
C ALA A 40 5.43 8.95 -2.42
N ASP A 41 5.74 9.28 -3.67
CA ASP A 41 7.01 9.84 -4.17
C ASP A 41 7.83 10.67 -3.17
N ASP A 42 9.15 10.42 -3.14
CA ASP A 42 10.13 10.96 -2.18
C ASP A 42 9.79 10.81 -0.68
N GLY A 43 8.79 9.98 -0.31
CA GLY A 43 8.38 9.76 1.07
C GLY A 43 7.61 10.94 1.67
N VAL A 44 7.09 11.84 0.83
CA VAL A 44 6.35 13.04 1.25
C VAL A 44 5.05 12.64 1.96
N GLU A 45 4.42 11.55 1.54
CA GLU A 45 3.33 10.92 2.27
C GLU A 45 3.70 9.48 2.62
N GLU A 46 3.78 9.20 3.92
CA GLU A 46 4.01 7.87 4.48
C GLU A 46 2.87 7.51 5.43
N ARG A 47 2.30 6.31 5.25
CA ARG A 47 1.27 5.75 6.12
C ARG A 47 1.61 4.31 6.48
N LEU A 48 1.23 3.91 7.69
CA LEU A 48 1.43 2.57 8.20
C LEU A 48 0.12 2.07 8.81
N VAL A 49 -0.44 1.02 8.21
CA VAL A 49 -1.78 0.50 8.54
C VAL A 49 -1.66 -0.95 9.02
N ARG A 50 -2.34 -1.27 10.11
CA ARG A 50 -2.39 -2.66 10.62
C ARG A 50 -3.48 -3.44 9.90
N PHE A 51 -3.12 -4.61 9.38
CA PHE A 51 -4.03 -5.54 8.75
C PHE A 51 -4.16 -6.83 9.57
N ASP A 52 -5.40 -7.33 9.63
CA ASP A 52 -5.67 -8.72 10.00
C ASP A 52 -5.44 -9.64 8.78
N CYS A 53 -5.58 -10.95 8.99
CA CYS A 53 -5.41 -11.93 7.91
C CYS A 53 -6.36 -11.71 6.73
N ARG A 54 -7.60 -11.30 6.98
CA ARG A 54 -8.60 -11.12 5.92
C ARG A 54 -8.23 -9.90 5.08
N ALA A 55 -7.91 -8.77 5.71
CA ALA A 55 -7.49 -7.55 5.03
C ALA A 55 -6.22 -7.79 4.20
N ALA A 56 -5.24 -8.53 4.75
CA ALA A 56 -4.03 -8.91 4.02
C ALA A 56 -4.35 -9.77 2.78
N LEU A 57 -5.22 -10.77 2.91
CA LEU A 57 -5.62 -11.62 1.79
C LEU A 57 -6.39 -10.84 0.72
N VAL A 58 -7.32 -9.97 1.11
CA VAL A 58 -8.06 -9.12 0.16
C VAL A 58 -7.07 -8.23 -0.59
N TRP A 59 -6.16 -7.55 0.11
CA TRP A 59 -5.18 -6.66 -0.48
C TRP A 59 -4.25 -7.37 -1.48
N ILE A 60 -3.78 -8.58 -1.16
CA ILE A 60 -2.92 -9.39 -2.04
C ILE A 60 -3.63 -9.76 -3.35
N ASN A 61 -4.95 -9.94 -3.30
CA ASN A 61 -5.75 -10.39 -4.45
C ASN A 61 -6.44 -9.23 -5.20
N GLN A 62 -6.17 -7.97 -4.85
CA GLN A 62 -6.65 -6.82 -5.61
C GLN A 62 -6.07 -6.82 -7.02
N GLU A 63 -6.86 -6.40 -7.99
CA GLU A 63 -6.41 -6.11 -9.34
C GLU A 63 -5.78 -4.71 -9.43
N GLU A 64 -5.01 -4.46 -10.49
CA GLU A 64 -4.26 -3.19 -10.66
C GLU A 64 -5.16 -1.94 -10.64
N HIS A 65 -6.39 -2.05 -11.12
CA HIS A 65 -7.37 -0.96 -11.11
C HIS A 65 -7.97 -0.67 -9.72
N GLU A 66 -7.75 -1.56 -8.74
CA GLU A 66 -8.17 -1.41 -7.34
C GLU A 66 -7.00 -0.93 -6.44
N TYR A 67 -5.82 -0.72 -7.01
CA TYR A 67 -4.70 -0.16 -6.27
C TYR A 67 -5.01 1.29 -5.87
N GLY A 68 -4.47 1.74 -4.74
CA GLY A 68 -4.73 3.09 -4.25
C GLY A 68 -5.94 3.21 -3.31
N THR A 69 -6.90 2.28 -3.32
CA THR A 69 -8.14 2.35 -2.51
C THR A 69 -7.89 2.47 -0.99
N ASN A 70 -6.71 2.07 -0.51
CA ASN A 70 -6.33 2.19 0.91
C ASN A 70 -5.79 3.58 1.30
N TRP A 71 -5.62 4.50 0.35
CA TRP A 71 -5.23 5.89 0.61
C TRP A 71 -6.43 6.79 0.93
N GLU A 72 -7.64 6.34 0.62
CA GLU A 72 -8.92 6.98 0.98
C GLU A 72 -9.23 6.84 2.49
#